data_AF-H1HFU2-F1
#
_entry.id   AF-H1HFU2-F1
#
_cell.length_a   1.000
_cell.length_b   1.000
_cell.length_c   1.000
_cell.angle_alpha   90.00
_cell.angle_beta   90.00
_cell.angle_gamma   90.00
#
_symmetry.space_group_name_H-M   'P 1'
#
loop_
_entity.id
_entity.type
_entity.pdbx_description
1 polymer ?
#
loop_
_entity_poly.entity_id
_entity_poly.type
_entity_poly.pdbx_seq_one_letter_code
_entity_poly.pdbx_strand_id
1 'polypeptide(L)'
;MSNINDRKLALLKWLNIKNSNYSNLQTQKFLFFYEMFQFINNKDYDITNLKAYKNGPVFSDVYGFQRYEKDFLESTVNANNDTSYNVDKENVEKALFLTSTMTDTELSDLTHQLDMWKSKKKLIDDGKKQIPIELSDISSEDKEKLKKIYKTALLIDNFKIIKIANKIFLIKKEELNDLTDEHYEVLDLLSQENDLINPVYLSIDGEGVLLVD
;
A
#
# COMPACT_ATOMS: atom_id res chain seq x y z
N MET A 1 19.20 17.46 10.12
CA MET A 1 18.87 17.21 8.70
C MET A 1 18.22 15.85 8.63
N SER A 2 17.05 15.74 8.00
CA SER A 2 16.40 14.44 7.77
C SER A 2 17.29 13.60 6.85
N ASN A 3 17.50 12.31 7.18
CA ASN A 3 18.18 11.36 6.30
C ASN A 3 17.23 10.75 5.26
N ILE A 4 15.97 11.17 5.22
CA ILE A 4 15.00 10.76 4.19
C ILE A 4 15.30 11.58 2.92
N ASN A 5 15.46 10.89 1.79
CA ASN A 5 15.68 11.56 0.52
C ASN A 5 14.42 12.27 0.00
N ASP A 6 14.63 13.24 -0.90
CA ASP A 6 13.54 14.08 -1.44
C ASP A 6 12.48 13.27 -2.17
N ARG A 7 12.88 12.18 -2.83
CA ARG A 7 11.98 11.22 -3.48
C ARG A 7 10.96 10.62 -2.52
N LYS A 8 11.39 10.08 -1.38
CA LYS A 8 10.49 9.51 -0.36
C LYS A 8 9.64 10.59 0.29
N LEU A 9 10.19 11.78 0.53
CA LEU A 9 9.41 12.90 1.05
C LEU A 9 8.30 13.33 0.07
N ALA A 10 8.59 13.38 -1.23
CA ALA A 10 7.60 13.68 -2.27
C ALA A 10 6.50 12.60 -2.33
N LEU A 11 6.85 11.32 -2.22
CA LEU A 11 5.87 10.23 -2.14
C LEU A 11 4.99 10.31 -0.88
N LEU A 12 5.58 10.58 0.27
CA LEU A 12 4.84 10.77 1.53
C LEU A 12 3.92 11.99 1.46
N LYS A 13 4.37 13.09 0.84
CA LYS A 13 3.55 14.29 0.62
C LYS A 13 2.36 13.97 -0.29
N TRP A 14 2.62 13.27 -1.39
CA TRP A 14 1.57 12.81 -2.30
C TRP A 14 0.54 11.93 -1.58
N LEU A 15 1.01 10.99 -0.76
CA LEU A 15 0.15 10.12 0.04
C LEU A 15 -0.72 10.91 1.02
N ASN A 16 -0.13 11.84 1.78
CA ASN A 16 -0.82 12.67 2.75
C ASN A 16 -1.91 13.54 2.13
N ILE A 17 -1.69 14.06 0.91
CA ILE A 17 -2.70 14.84 0.17
C ILE A 17 -3.90 13.96 -0.21
N LYS A 18 -3.65 12.68 -0.55
CA LYS A 18 -4.71 11.74 -0.95
C LYS A 18 -5.48 11.19 0.25
N ASN A 19 -4.78 10.81 1.32
CA ASN A 19 -5.37 10.32 2.56
C ASN A 19 -4.33 10.32 3.70
N SER A 20 -4.62 11.02 4.79
CA SER A 20 -3.73 11.18 5.94
C SER A 20 -3.83 10.06 6.99
N ASN A 21 -4.78 9.13 6.87
CA ASN A 21 -5.11 8.16 7.94
C ASN A 21 -4.48 6.77 7.75
N TYR A 22 -3.34 6.66 7.07
CA TYR A 22 -2.67 5.37 6.88
C TYR A 22 -1.91 4.91 8.12
N SER A 23 -1.94 3.59 8.37
CA SER A 23 -1.08 2.96 9.36
C SER A 23 0.40 3.11 8.97
N ASN A 24 1.30 3.02 9.95
CA ASN A 24 2.73 2.99 9.65
C ASN A 24 3.08 1.86 8.67
N LEU A 25 2.42 0.70 8.78
CA LEU A 25 2.63 -0.42 7.87
C LEU A 25 2.14 -0.08 6.45
N GLN A 26 0.92 0.43 6.29
CA GLN A 26 0.37 0.84 4.99
C GLN A 26 1.27 1.85 4.30
N THR A 27 1.79 2.85 5.01
CA THR A 27 2.76 3.81 4.45
C THR A 27 4.04 3.12 3.99
N GLN A 28 4.58 2.17 4.76
CA GLN A 28 5.77 1.42 4.36
C GLN A 28 5.52 0.53 3.12
N LYS A 29 4.34 -0.10 3.07
CA LYS A 29 3.94 -0.93 1.93
C LYS A 29 3.69 -0.09 0.68
N PHE A 30 3.19 1.13 0.86
CA PHE A 30 2.95 2.06 -0.24
C PHE A 30 4.27 2.45 -0.89
N LEU A 31 5.25 2.88 -0.08
CA LEU A 31 6.59 3.18 -0.56
C LEU A 31 7.22 1.95 -1.22
N PHE A 32 7.12 0.78 -0.59
CA PHE A 32 7.66 -0.47 -1.14
C PHE A 32 7.06 -0.81 -2.51
N PHE A 33 5.73 -0.86 -2.64
CA PHE A 33 5.09 -1.20 -3.90
C PHE A 33 5.35 -0.15 -4.98
N TYR A 34 5.38 1.13 -4.63
CA TYR A 34 5.75 2.17 -5.58
C TYR A 34 7.13 1.91 -6.19
N GLU A 35 8.14 1.68 -5.34
CA GLU A 35 9.52 1.45 -5.82
C GLU A 35 9.65 0.12 -6.59
N MET A 36 8.93 -0.92 -6.18
CA MET A 36 8.88 -2.18 -6.93
C MET A 36 8.18 -2.03 -8.28
N PHE A 37 7.16 -1.19 -8.38
CA PHE A 37 6.47 -0.88 -9.64
C PHE A 37 7.33 -0.05 -10.58
N GLN A 38 8.08 0.91 -10.05
CA GLN A 38 9.12 1.61 -10.81
C GLN A 38 10.13 0.60 -11.37
N PHE A 39 10.62 -0.30 -10.52
CA PHE A 39 11.60 -1.33 -10.90
C PHE A 39 11.10 -2.25 -12.03
N ILE A 40 9.93 -2.89 -11.89
CA ILE A 40 9.44 -3.83 -12.91
C ILE A 40 9.06 -3.15 -14.24
N ASN A 41 8.75 -1.85 -14.19
CA ASN A 41 8.43 -1.05 -15.38
C ASN A 41 9.65 -0.34 -15.98
N ASN A 42 10.87 -0.71 -15.55
CA ASN A 42 12.13 -0.13 -16.01
C ASN A 42 12.19 1.41 -15.88
N LYS A 43 11.55 1.96 -14.84
CA LYS A 43 11.64 3.38 -14.47
C LYS A 43 12.71 3.58 -13.39
N ASP A 44 13.04 4.82 -13.10
CA ASP A 44 13.95 5.15 -11.99
C ASP A 44 13.33 4.71 -10.64
N TYR A 45 14.08 3.95 -9.84
CA TYR A 45 13.63 3.36 -8.56
C TYR A 45 14.69 3.54 -7.47
N ASP A 46 14.26 3.52 -6.21
CA ASP A 46 15.13 3.62 -5.05
C ASP A 46 14.80 2.53 -4.01
N ILE A 47 15.74 1.60 -3.80
CA ILE A 47 15.67 0.62 -2.70
C ILE A 47 16.65 0.94 -1.56
N THR A 48 17.26 2.11 -1.57
CA THR A 48 18.19 2.52 -0.51
C THR A 48 17.49 2.47 0.85
N ASN A 49 18.16 1.92 1.85
CA ASN A 49 17.62 1.70 3.20
C ASN A 49 16.44 0.72 3.30
N LEU A 50 16.14 -0.05 2.25
CA LEU A 50 15.16 -1.13 2.29
C LEU A 50 15.68 -2.29 3.15
N LYS A 51 14.87 -2.71 4.12
CA LYS A 51 15.24 -3.74 5.09
C LYS A 51 14.12 -4.73 5.32
N ALA A 52 14.47 -5.98 5.56
CA ALA A 52 13.54 -7.04 5.92
C ALA A 52 13.21 -6.98 7.42
N TYR A 53 11.92 -6.83 7.74
CA TYR A 53 11.39 -6.84 9.11
C TYR A 53 10.32 -7.93 9.24
N LYS A 54 9.90 -8.20 10.49
CA LYS A 54 8.90 -9.25 10.80
C LYS A 54 7.59 -9.13 10.01
N ASN A 55 7.15 -7.90 9.73
CA ASN A 55 5.89 -7.63 9.00
C ASN A 55 6.18 -7.23 7.54
N GLY A 56 7.25 -7.77 6.96
CA GLY A 56 7.68 -7.53 5.59
C GLY A 56 8.73 -6.42 5.43
N PRO A 57 9.03 -6.02 4.17
CA PRO A 57 10.03 -5.01 3.84
C PRO A 57 9.60 -3.62 4.31
N VAL A 58 10.57 -2.81 4.77
CA VAL A 58 10.40 -1.42 5.23
C VAL A 58 11.60 -0.57 4.81
N PHE A 59 11.34 0.69 4.48
CA PHE A 59 12.35 1.74 4.34
C PHE A 59 12.72 2.28 5.71
N SER A 60 13.87 1.83 6.21
CA SER A 60 14.29 2.06 7.60
C SER A 60 14.56 3.52 7.94
N ASP A 61 14.91 4.34 6.94
CA ASP A 61 15.05 5.78 7.07
C ASP A 61 13.70 6.47 7.34
N VAL A 62 12.60 5.99 6.75
CA VAL A 62 11.25 6.49 7.05
C VAL A 62 10.68 5.87 8.31
N TYR A 63 10.85 4.54 8.48
CA TYR A 63 10.29 3.79 9.60
C TYR A 63 10.79 4.26 10.97
N GLY A 64 12.07 4.69 11.04
CA GLY A 64 12.64 5.27 12.26
C GLY A 64 11.84 6.49 12.74
N PHE A 65 11.61 7.47 11.86
CA PHE A 65 10.85 8.67 12.22
C PHE A 65 9.38 8.37 12.49
N GLN A 66 8.75 7.47 11.72
CA GLN A 66 7.37 7.04 12.00
C GLN A 66 7.18 6.46 13.41
N ARG A 67 8.23 5.82 13.97
CA ARG A 67 8.18 5.17 15.27
C ARG A 67 8.53 6.08 16.44
N TYR A 68 9.47 7.01 16.25
CA TYR A 68 10.05 7.78 17.35
C TYR A 68 9.81 9.28 17.25
N GLU A 69 9.52 9.81 16.06
CA GLU A 69 9.55 11.25 15.76
C GLU A 69 8.46 11.61 14.72
N LYS A 70 7.21 11.20 14.98
CA LYS A 70 6.09 11.36 14.03
C LYS A 70 5.83 12.81 13.64
N ASP A 71 5.82 13.72 14.61
CA ASP A 71 5.55 15.15 14.36
C ASP A 71 6.66 15.81 13.53
N PHE A 72 7.91 15.36 13.72
CA PHE A 72 9.04 15.79 12.91
C PHE A 72 8.91 15.29 11.47
N LEU A 73 8.51 14.03 11.28
CA LEU A 73 8.26 13.49 9.95
C LEU A 73 7.15 14.27 9.23
N GLU A 74 6.03 14.51 9.91
CA GLU A 74 4.89 15.23 9.34
C GLU A 74 5.24 16.67 8.96
N SER A 75 5.91 17.40 9.85
CA SER A 75 6.39 18.76 9.54
C SER A 75 7.41 18.77 8.40
N THR A 76 8.32 17.80 8.33
CA THR A 76 9.29 17.68 7.23
C THR A 76 8.60 17.39 5.90
N VAL A 77 7.62 16.48 5.87
CA VAL A 77 6.84 16.16 4.67
C VAL A 77 6.03 17.37 4.20
N ASN A 78 5.39 18.09 5.12
CA ASN A 78 4.58 19.27 4.81
C ASN A 78 5.44 20.45 4.32
N ALA A 79 6.64 20.63 4.90
CA ALA A 79 7.57 21.69 4.51
C ALA A 79 8.33 21.37 3.21
N ASN A 80 8.34 20.11 2.75
CA ASN A 80 8.97 19.75 1.49
C ASN A 80 8.21 20.43 0.34
N ASN A 81 8.82 21.48 -0.23
CA ASN A 81 8.33 22.18 -1.41
C ASN A 81 9.03 21.73 -2.69
N ASP A 82 9.84 20.68 -2.60
CA ASP A 82 10.60 20.18 -3.73
C ASP A 82 9.64 19.51 -4.72
N THR A 83 9.60 20.10 -5.92
CA THR A 83 8.87 19.59 -7.08
C THR A 83 9.79 18.83 -8.04
N SER A 84 11.07 18.66 -7.70
CA SER A 84 12.08 18.04 -8.56
C SER A 84 11.76 16.58 -8.86
N TYR A 85 11.20 15.86 -7.89
CA TYR A 85 10.78 14.49 -8.08
C TYR A 85 9.35 14.40 -8.62
N ASN A 86 9.24 14.07 -9.90
CA ASN A 86 7.96 13.82 -10.54
C ASN A 86 7.47 12.40 -10.20
N VAL A 87 6.49 12.32 -9.29
CA VAL A 87 5.86 11.06 -8.90
C VAL A 87 5.14 10.44 -10.10
N ASP A 88 5.48 9.20 -10.43
CA ASP A 88 4.85 8.49 -11.53
C ASP A 88 3.38 8.17 -11.20
N LYS A 89 2.46 8.83 -11.91
CA LYS A 89 1.03 8.79 -11.59
C LYS A 89 0.45 7.36 -11.60
N GLU A 90 0.79 6.56 -12.60
CA GLU A 90 0.22 5.20 -12.73
C GLU A 90 0.75 4.29 -11.61
N ASN A 91 2.06 4.28 -11.37
CA ASN A 91 2.67 3.45 -10.35
C ASN A 91 2.24 3.87 -8.94
N VAL A 92 2.10 5.17 -8.67
CA VAL A 92 1.66 5.67 -7.37
C VAL A 92 0.19 5.36 -7.11
N GLU A 93 -0.68 5.47 -8.11
CA GLU A 93 -2.10 5.13 -7.97
C GLU A 93 -2.30 3.63 -7.76
N LYS A 94 -1.51 2.78 -8.43
CA LYS A 94 -1.55 1.33 -8.22
C LYS A 94 -0.97 0.91 -6.86
N ALA A 95 0.09 1.57 -6.41
CA ALA A 95 0.61 1.35 -5.06
C ALA A 95 -0.41 1.77 -4.00
N LEU A 96 -1.07 2.92 -4.20
CA LEU A 96 -2.15 3.40 -3.34
C LEU A 96 -3.34 2.46 -3.34
N PHE A 97 -3.73 1.94 -4.51
CA PHE A 97 -4.80 0.95 -4.62
C PHE A 97 -4.55 -0.20 -3.66
N LEU A 98 -3.43 -0.91 -3.80
CA LEU A 98 -3.12 -2.07 -2.96
C LEU A 98 -3.13 -1.75 -1.46
N THR A 99 -2.49 -0.66 -1.05
CA THR A 99 -2.40 -0.34 0.38
C THR A 99 -3.68 0.18 0.98
N SER A 100 -4.59 0.67 0.14
CA SER A 100 -5.89 1.16 0.56
C SER A 100 -6.97 0.08 0.55
N THR A 101 -6.79 -0.98 -0.25
CA THR A 101 -7.73 -2.09 -0.45
C THR A 101 -7.37 -3.38 0.29
N MET A 102 -6.27 -3.39 1.05
CA MET A 102 -5.84 -4.52 1.86
C MET A 102 -5.59 -4.09 3.32
N THR A 103 -5.82 -5.01 4.24
CA THR A 103 -5.48 -4.87 5.66
C THR A 103 -3.97 -4.98 5.89
N ASP A 104 -3.52 -4.56 7.07
CA ASP A 104 -2.11 -4.67 7.45
C ASP A 104 -1.59 -6.12 7.39
N THR A 105 -2.40 -7.08 7.83
CA THR A 105 -2.06 -8.51 7.78
C THR A 105 -1.95 -9.00 6.34
N GLU A 106 -2.93 -8.70 5.49
CA GLU A 106 -2.93 -9.12 4.08
C GLU A 106 -1.74 -8.50 3.32
N LEU A 107 -1.40 -7.23 3.57
CA LEU A 107 -0.23 -6.59 2.98
C LEU A 107 1.08 -7.23 3.46
N SER A 108 1.15 -7.59 4.74
CA SER A 108 2.30 -8.30 5.28
C SER A 108 2.46 -9.65 4.59
N ASP A 109 1.40 -10.45 4.54
CA ASP A 109 1.38 -11.77 3.93
C ASP A 109 1.71 -11.72 2.44
N LEU A 110 1.18 -10.74 1.71
CA LEU A 110 1.51 -10.52 0.30
C LEU A 110 3.03 -10.29 0.12
N THR A 111 3.62 -9.42 0.94
CA THR A 111 5.07 -9.16 0.85
C THR A 111 5.94 -10.32 1.35
N HIS A 112 5.42 -11.19 2.23
CA HIS A 112 6.10 -12.41 2.66
C HIS A 112 6.17 -13.47 1.57
N GLN A 113 5.39 -13.36 0.50
CA GLN A 113 5.45 -14.27 -0.64
C GLN A 113 6.66 -14.02 -1.56
N LEU A 114 7.32 -12.87 -1.41
CA LEU A 114 8.47 -12.46 -2.22
C LEU A 114 9.78 -13.08 -1.68
N ASP A 115 10.59 -13.60 -2.57
CA ASP A 115 11.87 -14.26 -2.30
C ASP A 115 12.86 -13.30 -1.63
N MET A 116 12.84 -12.01 -2.02
CA MET A 116 13.64 -10.96 -1.39
C MET A 116 13.41 -10.86 0.13
N TRP A 117 12.20 -11.18 0.60
CA TRP A 117 11.88 -11.23 2.02
C TRP A 117 12.09 -12.64 2.59
N LYS A 118 11.61 -13.69 1.89
CA LYS A 118 11.72 -15.09 2.33
C LYS A 118 13.16 -15.50 2.60
N SER A 119 14.09 -15.09 1.76
CA SER A 119 15.52 -15.38 1.91
C SER A 119 16.08 -14.84 3.24
N LYS A 120 15.44 -13.83 3.84
CA LYS A 120 15.82 -13.21 5.11
C LYS A 120 15.06 -13.78 6.31
N LYS A 121 14.03 -14.60 6.11
CA LYS A 121 13.13 -15.10 7.15
C LYS A 121 13.88 -15.74 8.33
N LYS A 122 14.86 -16.60 8.05
CA LYS A 122 15.66 -17.24 9.11
C LYS A 122 16.38 -16.22 10.00
N LEU A 123 16.96 -15.18 9.39
CA LEU A 123 17.64 -14.12 10.13
C LEU A 123 16.66 -13.33 11.01
N ILE A 124 15.45 -13.10 10.52
CA ILE A 124 14.37 -12.45 11.27
C ILE A 124 13.94 -13.32 12.45
N ASP A 125 13.73 -14.62 12.23
CA ASP A 125 13.34 -15.59 13.25
C ASP A 125 14.42 -15.72 14.35
N ASP A 126 15.70 -15.63 13.95
CA ASP A 126 16.86 -15.59 14.86
C ASP A 126 17.00 -14.24 15.61
N GLY A 127 16.06 -13.30 15.41
CA GLY A 127 16.03 -12.01 16.09
C GLY A 127 17.00 -10.97 15.54
N LYS A 128 17.63 -11.21 14.38
CA LYS A 128 18.50 -10.21 13.75
C LYS A 128 17.66 -9.02 13.30
N LYS A 129 18.20 -7.83 13.53
CA LYS A 129 17.57 -6.55 13.18
C LYS A 129 18.31 -5.91 12.03
N GLN A 130 17.64 -4.96 11.36
CA GLN A 130 18.25 -4.12 10.33
C GLN A 130 18.81 -4.92 9.14
N ILE A 131 18.15 -6.02 8.75
CA ILE A 131 18.61 -6.90 7.69
C ILE A 131 18.39 -6.21 6.34
N PRO A 132 19.43 -5.88 5.56
CA PRO A 132 19.25 -5.21 4.27
C PRO A 132 18.58 -6.15 3.25
N ILE A 133 17.80 -5.55 2.35
CA ILE A 133 17.34 -6.18 1.11
C ILE A 133 18.09 -5.50 -0.03
N GLU A 134 18.86 -6.28 -0.77
CA GLU A 134 19.66 -5.82 -1.90
C GLU A 134 18.98 -6.18 -3.23
N LEU A 135 19.39 -5.55 -4.33
CA LEU A 135 18.84 -5.87 -5.66
C LEU A 135 19.04 -7.34 -6.05
N SER A 136 20.14 -7.95 -5.60
CA SER A 136 20.43 -9.37 -5.83
C SER A 136 19.47 -10.31 -5.10
N ASP A 137 18.72 -9.82 -4.11
CA ASP A 137 17.70 -10.60 -3.42
C ASP A 137 16.38 -10.65 -4.21
N ILE A 138 16.18 -9.77 -5.20
CA ILE A 138 14.98 -9.74 -6.04
C ILE A 138 15.11 -10.79 -7.14
N SER A 139 14.39 -11.90 -7.00
CA SER A 139 14.43 -13.01 -7.94
C SER A 139 13.64 -12.73 -9.23
N SER A 140 13.82 -13.57 -10.24
CA SER A 140 12.94 -13.54 -11.43
C SER A 140 11.49 -13.88 -11.08
N GLU A 141 11.27 -14.74 -10.08
CA GLU A 141 9.92 -15.08 -9.59
C GLU A 141 9.27 -13.88 -8.89
N ASP A 142 10.05 -13.08 -8.15
CA ASP A 142 9.56 -11.83 -7.57
C ASP A 142 9.08 -10.86 -8.65
N LYS A 143 9.85 -10.72 -9.74
CA LYS A 143 9.45 -9.88 -10.87
C LYS A 143 8.12 -10.34 -11.47
N GLU A 144 7.92 -11.63 -11.64
CA GLU A 144 6.67 -12.17 -12.20
C GLU A 144 5.48 -11.99 -11.24
N LYS A 145 5.68 -12.21 -9.93
CA LYS A 145 4.64 -11.92 -8.92
C LYS A 145 4.28 -10.44 -8.89
N LEU A 146 5.28 -9.55 -8.86
CA LEU A 146 5.08 -8.11 -8.85
C LEU A 146 4.36 -7.63 -10.12
N LYS A 147 4.67 -8.19 -11.29
CA LYS A 147 3.92 -7.91 -12.53
C LYS A 147 2.46 -8.37 -12.45
N LYS A 148 2.18 -9.52 -11.85
CA LYS A 148 0.79 -10.00 -11.64
C LYS A 148 0.04 -9.04 -10.72
N ILE A 149 0.62 -8.70 -9.57
CA ILE A 149 0.06 -7.73 -8.62
C ILE A 149 -0.18 -6.37 -9.30
N TYR A 150 0.78 -5.90 -10.10
CA TYR A 150 0.65 -4.65 -10.85
C TYR A 150 -0.52 -4.68 -11.85
N LYS A 151 -0.73 -5.81 -12.54
CA LYS A 151 -1.83 -5.96 -13.50
C LYS A 151 -3.20 -5.97 -12.84
N THR A 152 -3.32 -6.51 -11.62
CA THR A 152 -4.60 -6.56 -10.88
C THR A 152 -4.89 -5.26 -10.14
N ALA A 153 -3.87 -4.47 -9.80
CA ALA A 153 -4.06 -3.17 -9.16
C ALA A 153 -4.73 -2.17 -10.12
N LEU A 154 -5.83 -1.55 -9.67
CA LEU A 154 -6.58 -0.57 -10.46
C LEU A 154 -6.13 0.87 -10.14
N LEU A 155 -6.56 1.82 -10.96
CA LEU A 155 -6.41 3.25 -10.64
C LEU A 155 -7.48 3.64 -9.62
N ILE A 156 -7.06 3.87 -8.38
CA ILE A 156 -7.98 4.05 -7.25
C ILE A 156 -8.83 5.33 -7.34
N ASP A 157 -8.40 6.32 -8.13
CA ASP A 157 -9.09 7.61 -8.25
C ASP A 157 -10.55 7.49 -8.75
N ASN A 158 -10.93 6.38 -9.38
CA ASN A 158 -12.30 6.13 -9.86
C ASN A 158 -13.21 5.49 -8.80
N PHE A 159 -12.67 5.11 -7.65
CA PHE A 159 -13.38 4.34 -6.64
C PHE A 159 -13.53 5.09 -5.32
N LYS A 160 -14.57 4.73 -4.59
CA LYS A 160 -14.74 5.05 -3.17
C LYS A 160 -14.48 3.79 -2.36
N ILE A 161 -13.68 3.95 -1.31
CA ILE A 161 -13.40 2.89 -0.35
C ILE A 161 -14.31 3.09 0.87
N ILE A 162 -15.00 2.02 1.26
CA ILE A 162 -15.82 1.94 2.47
C ILE A 162 -15.21 0.87 3.35
N LYS A 163 -14.77 1.25 4.56
CA LYS A 163 -14.12 0.33 5.51
C LYS A 163 -15.07 0.07 6.67
N ILE A 164 -15.42 -1.20 6.87
CA ILE A 164 -16.26 -1.64 7.98
C ILE A 164 -15.56 -2.83 8.63
N ALA A 165 -15.23 -2.70 9.92
CA ALA A 165 -14.39 -3.64 10.64
C ALA A 165 -13.09 -3.98 9.86
N ASN A 166 -12.90 -5.24 9.44
CA ASN A 166 -11.76 -5.73 8.68
C ASN A 166 -12.05 -5.90 7.17
N LYS A 167 -13.25 -5.55 6.69
CA LYS A 167 -13.59 -5.59 5.27
C LYS A 167 -13.44 -4.24 4.62
N ILE A 168 -13.01 -4.28 3.37
CA ILE A 168 -12.73 -3.13 2.54
C ILE A 168 -13.55 -3.26 1.28
N PHE A 169 -14.66 -2.53 1.24
CA PHE A 169 -15.56 -2.49 0.10
C PHE A 169 -15.13 -1.40 -0.88
N LEU A 170 -15.26 -1.70 -2.16
CA LEU A 170 -14.86 -0.83 -3.25
C LEU A 170 -16.02 -0.63 -4.21
N ILE A 171 -16.52 0.60 -4.30
CA ILE A 171 -17.59 0.99 -5.24
C ILE A 171 -17.07 2.07 -6.19
N LYS A 172 -17.55 2.12 -7.43
CA LYS A 172 -17.22 3.24 -8.31
C LYS A 172 -17.83 4.53 -7.77
N LYS A 173 -17.12 5.64 -7.94
CA LYS A 173 -17.62 6.96 -7.49
C LYS A 173 -18.93 7.37 -8.15
N GLU A 174 -19.18 6.93 -9.38
CA GLU A 174 -20.40 7.23 -10.12
C GLU A 174 -21.65 6.56 -9.51
N GLU A 175 -21.48 5.37 -8.92
CA GLU A 175 -22.54 4.58 -8.26
C GLU A 175 -22.66 4.90 -6.76
N LEU A 176 -21.79 5.76 -6.22
CA LEU A 176 -21.74 6.03 -4.78
C LEU A 176 -23.04 6.63 -4.23
N ASN A 177 -23.70 7.47 -5.04
CA ASN A 177 -24.94 8.14 -4.63
C ASN A 177 -26.17 7.22 -4.69
N ASP A 178 -26.01 6.03 -5.26
CA ASP A 178 -27.08 5.03 -5.36
C ASP A 178 -27.10 4.11 -4.12
N LEU A 179 -26.10 4.21 -3.23
CA LEU A 179 -26.11 3.53 -1.94
C LEU A 179 -27.14 4.14 -0.99
N THR A 180 -28.03 3.30 -0.46
CA THR A 180 -29.03 3.63 0.55
C THR A 180 -28.58 3.20 1.94
N ASP A 181 -29.28 3.63 2.99
CA ASP A 181 -29.02 3.17 4.36
C ASP A 181 -29.19 1.64 4.48
N GLU A 182 -30.17 1.05 3.78
CA GLU A 182 -30.36 -0.41 3.71
C GLU A 182 -29.13 -1.12 3.10
N HIS A 183 -28.49 -0.52 2.09
CA HIS A 183 -27.24 -1.07 1.55
C HIS A 183 -26.13 -1.04 2.60
N TYR A 184 -26.00 0.02 3.40
CA TYR A 184 -25.00 0.07 4.47
C TYR A 184 -25.26 -0.96 5.58
N GLU A 185 -26.52 -1.25 5.92
CA GLU A 185 -26.86 -2.34 6.85
C GLU A 185 -26.41 -3.71 6.30
N VAL A 186 -26.58 -3.95 4.99
CA VAL A 186 -26.09 -5.16 4.33
C VAL A 186 -24.55 -5.22 4.35
N LEU A 187 -23.86 -4.11 4.10
CA LEU A 187 -22.40 -4.06 4.19
C LEU A 187 -21.88 -4.34 5.61
N ASP A 188 -22.60 -3.88 6.64
CA ASP A 188 -22.29 -4.21 8.04
C ASP A 188 -22.40 -5.73 8.30
N LEU A 189 -23.42 -6.40 7.76
CA LEU A 189 -23.55 -7.86 7.85
C LEU A 189 -22.42 -8.58 7.08
N LEU A 190 -22.17 -8.18 5.83
CA LEU A 190 -21.10 -8.75 4.99
C LEU A 190 -19.72 -8.52 5.60
N SER A 191 -19.53 -7.47 6.40
CA SER A 191 -18.25 -7.22 7.08
C SER A 191 -17.84 -8.35 8.04
N GLN A 192 -18.80 -9.15 8.50
CA GLN A 192 -18.57 -10.28 9.39
C GLN A 192 -18.31 -11.60 8.65
N GLU A 193 -18.50 -11.62 7.32
CA GLU A 193 -18.31 -12.82 6.50
C GLU A 193 -16.83 -13.05 6.21
N ASN A 194 -16.27 -14.11 6.80
CA ASN A 194 -14.84 -14.39 6.68
C ASN A 194 -14.43 -14.84 5.27
N ASP A 195 -15.34 -15.43 4.50
CA ASP A 195 -15.06 -15.98 3.17
C ASP A 195 -14.92 -14.90 2.08
N LEU A 196 -15.39 -13.67 2.34
CA LEU A 196 -15.16 -12.54 1.44
C LEU A 196 -13.70 -12.10 1.46
N ILE A 197 -13.09 -11.91 0.30
CA ILE A 197 -11.68 -11.52 0.20
C ILE A 197 -11.59 -10.04 -0.13
N ASN A 198 -10.69 -9.30 0.52
CA ASN A 198 -10.49 -7.88 0.22
C ASN A 198 -9.71 -7.66 -1.09
N PRO A 199 -10.01 -6.57 -1.83
CA PRO A 199 -11.22 -5.76 -1.71
C PRO A 199 -12.45 -6.51 -2.20
N VAL A 200 -13.59 -6.21 -1.58
CA VAL A 200 -14.91 -6.67 -2.04
C VAL A 200 -15.47 -5.61 -2.98
N TYR A 201 -15.71 -5.96 -4.24
CA TYR A 201 -16.25 -5.07 -5.25
C TYR A 201 -17.76 -4.96 -5.11
N LEU A 202 -18.25 -3.72 -5.18
CA LEU A 202 -19.66 -3.40 -5.13
C LEU A 202 -20.09 -2.75 -6.44
N SER A 203 -21.29 -3.11 -6.90
CA SER A 203 -22.03 -2.39 -7.93
C SER A 203 -23.52 -2.41 -7.62
N ILE A 204 -24.27 -1.53 -8.27
CA ILE A 204 -25.72 -1.47 -8.13
C ILE A 204 -26.34 -1.72 -9.50
N ASP A 205 -27.25 -2.69 -9.57
CA ASP A 205 -27.92 -3.00 -10.83
C ASP A 205 -29.03 -2.00 -11.18
N GLY A 206 -29.64 -2.16 -12.36
CA GLY A 206 -30.70 -1.27 -12.83
C GLY A 206 -31.99 -1.32 -12.01
N GLU A 207 -32.16 -2.29 -11.12
CA GLU A 207 -33.29 -2.43 -10.19
C GLU A 207 -32.94 -1.90 -8.78
N GLY A 208 -31.71 -1.43 -8.56
CA GLY A 208 -31.24 -0.91 -7.30
C GLY A 208 -30.69 -1.98 -6.35
N VAL A 209 -30.42 -3.19 -6.84
CA VAL A 209 -29.90 -4.30 -6.02
C VAL A 209 -28.38 -4.21 -5.90
N LEU A 210 -27.88 -4.36 -4.68
CA LEU A 210 -26.45 -4.45 -4.38
C LEU A 210 -25.86 -5.77 -4.88
N LEU A 211 -24.92 -5.68 -5.81
CA LEU A 211 -24.11 -6.80 -6.28
C LEU A 211 -22.74 -6.79 -5.58
N VAL A 212 -22.25 -7.98 -5.23
CA VAL A 212 -21.02 -8.21 -4.46
C VAL A 212 -20.14 -9.22 -5.20
N ASP A 213 -18.90 -8.85 -5.51
CA ASP A 213 -17.88 -9.68 -6.17
C ASP A 213 -16.54 -9.67 -5.41
#